data_AF-A0A844DJW5-F1
#
_entry.id   AF-A0A844DJW5-F1
#
_cell.length_a   1.000
_cell.length_b   1.000
_cell.length_c   1.000
_cell.angle_alpha   90.00
_cell.angle_beta   90.00
_cell.angle_gamma   90.00
#
_symmetry.space_group_name_H-M   'P 1'
#
loop_
_entity.id
_entity.type
_entity.pdbx_description
1 polymer ?
#
loop_
_entity_poly.entity_id
_entity_poly.type
_entity_poly.pdbx_seq_one_letter_code
_entity_poly.pdbx_strand_id
1 'polypeptide(L)'
;MDDIKEKIKQALRHIWINKYRLFFCLLTLCCLFGLVHYFKSADSATASISFNYSEAALGMNPNKTRFNAYEIVSDEVMERAIRRVGLQDSLTASQLAQCLYLSPEGTGSANGSEYISTNYYLSINTRKLELGSRKATDLLQSVCESYREIFQSNYCDNQSLLKEKLDVTSACEPYLRLNELEVRAEGLNRYLNARLQENKSFTDEANPDSATNNFTTLGKKINNLVAYDLPNAMAFVIEGGVARDPSMLTSILEYKNKIDDLAMRTQQAYYDADKKGISIYEKSMTSIMMIPTVDEDSEYYMSRTKTAMDALARSADASLSDATDYQSEIVSTNYVIQKIRELDAGQPRLAEAQAMVNKLENAINEISEELFVLDKAYIKYKSQNYITFSYGAVSFLQRLSLKKTLMESVAVMLGGAWLLQQRKRRKAGKRK
;
A
#
# COMPACT_ATOMS: atom_id res chain seq x y z
N MET A 1 21.58 56.16 46.71
CA MET A 1 20.29 55.48 46.46
C MET A 1 19.21 56.47 46.02
N ASP A 2 19.22 57.72 46.53
CA ASP A 2 18.24 58.75 46.18
C ASP A 2 18.37 59.32 44.76
N ASP A 3 19.59 59.41 44.21
CA ASP A 3 19.83 59.82 42.82
C ASP A 3 19.26 58.83 41.78
N ILE A 4 19.11 57.56 42.16
CA ILE A 4 18.45 56.53 41.33
C ILE A 4 16.93 56.71 41.38
N LYS A 5 16.37 56.99 42.57
CA LYS A 5 14.94 57.26 42.76
C LYS A 5 14.48 58.52 42.02
N GLU A 6 15.28 59.58 42.04
CA GLU A 6 15.02 60.83 41.29
C GLU A 6 15.03 60.60 39.77
N LYS A 7 16.02 59.86 39.24
CA LYS A 7 16.08 59.50 37.81
C LYS A 7 14.90 58.65 37.36
N ILE A 8 14.42 57.74 38.22
CA ILE A 8 13.23 56.93 37.95
C ILE A 8 11.96 57.80 37.93
N LYS A 9 11.80 58.72 38.90
CA LYS A 9 10.67 59.67 38.94
C LYS A 9 10.65 60.60 37.72
N GLN A 10 11.80 61.12 37.29
CA GLN A 10 11.90 61.96 36.08
C GLN A 10 11.59 61.17 34.80
N ALA A 11 12.06 59.91 34.71
CA ALA A 11 11.73 59.04 33.59
C ALA A 11 10.22 58.73 33.51
N LEU A 12 9.59 58.43 34.65
CA LEU A 12 8.14 58.20 34.75
C LEU A 12 7.32 59.44 34.37
N ARG A 13 7.75 60.64 34.80
CA ARG A 13 7.10 61.89 34.39
C ARG A 13 7.19 62.13 32.88
N HIS A 14 8.35 61.88 32.27
CA HIS A 14 8.52 62.00 30.83
C HIS A 14 7.66 61.00 30.03
N ILE A 15 7.51 59.77 30.53
CA ILE A 15 6.63 58.75 29.94
C ILE A 15 5.17 59.20 30.05
N TRP A 16 4.77 59.79 31.18
CA TRP A 16 3.40 60.24 31.40
C TRP A 16 3.01 61.45 30.55
N ILE A 17 3.93 62.41 30.36
CA ILE A 17 3.72 63.60 29.50
C ILE A 17 3.61 63.20 28.01
N ASN A 18 4.42 62.23 27.56
CA ASN A 18 4.44 61.79 26.16
C ASN A 18 3.61 60.51 25.91
N LYS A 19 2.69 60.16 26.81
CA LYS A 19 1.96 58.88 26.79
C LYS A 19 1.30 58.57 25.45
N TYR A 20 0.66 59.55 24.81
CA TYR A 20 0.00 59.38 23.51
C TYR A 20 0.99 59.22 22.35
N ARG A 21 2.14 59.91 22.38
CA ARG A 21 3.19 59.79 21.34
C ARG A 21 3.92 58.45 21.44
N LEU A 22 4.20 57.99 22.65
CA LEU A 22 4.80 56.67 22.90
C LEU A 22 3.83 55.54 22.50
N PHE A 23 2.54 55.70 22.81
CA PHE A 23 1.51 54.75 22.38
C PHE A 23 1.39 54.68 20.85
N PHE A 24 1.36 55.82 20.17
CA PHE A 24 1.33 55.85 18.70
C PHE A 24 2.58 55.23 18.07
N CYS A 25 3.77 55.51 18.63
CA CYS A 25 5.03 54.91 18.18
C CYS A 25 5.00 53.37 18.35
N LEU A 26 4.55 52.88 19.49
CA LEU A 26 4.38 51.45 19.74
C LEU A 26 3.40 50.82 18.75
N LEU A 27 2.26 51.47 18.50
CA LEU A 27 1.25 51.01 17.54
C LEU A 27 1.86 50.91 16.13
N THR A 28 2.58 51.93 15.67
CA THR A 28 3.21 51.93 14.35
C THR A 28 4.29 50.85 14.21
N LEU A 29 5.09 50.61 15.25
CA LEU A 29 6.08 49.52 15.27
C LEU A 29 5.40 48.14 15.29
N CYS A 30 4.34 47.98 16.07
CA CYS A 30 3.54 46.75 16.07
C CYS A 30 2.90 46.50 14.68
N CYS A 31 2.44 47.53 13.98
CA CYS A 31 1.92 47.39 12.61
C CYS A 31 3.03 47.00 11.62
N LEU A 32 4.21 47.62 11.69
CA LEU A 32 5.35 47.30 10.83
C LEU A 32 5.87 45.88 11.06
N PHE A 33 6.10 45.49 12.32
CA PHE A 33 6.51 44.12 12.65
C PHE A 33 5.41 43.12 12.32
N GLY A 34 4.14 43.47 12.56
CA GLY A 34 3.00 42.67 12.15
C GLY A 34 2.99 42.39 10.65
N LEU A 35 3.24 43.40 9.82
CA LEU A 35 3.39 43.24 8.37
C LEU A 35 4.59 42.35 8.01
N VAL A 36 5.74 42.55 8.64
CA VAL A 36 6.94 41.71 8.40
C VAL A 36 6.70 40.25 8.75
N HIS A 37 6.08 39.97 9.90
CA HIS A 37 5.74 38.61 10.31
C HIS A 37 4.63 38.02 9.44
N TYR A 38 3.68 38.83 8.97
CA TYR A 38 2.66 38.41 8.01
C TYR A 38 3.26 37.96 6.68
N PHE A 39 4.17 38.75 6.10
CA PHE A 39 4.89 38.35 4.87
C PHE A 39 5.78 37.14 5.10
N LYS A 40 6.52 37.10 6.22
CA LYS A 40 7.36 35.93 6.57
C LYS A 40 6.54 34.65 6.78
N SER A 41 5.33 34.78 7.33
CA SER A 41 4.41 33.65 7.53
C SER A 41 3.73 33.21 6.24
N ALA A 42 3.71 34.04 5.19
CA ALA A 42 3.19 33.67 3.88
C ALA A 42 4.12 32.70 3.12
N ASP A 43 5.41 32.75 3.42
CA ASP A 43 6.45 31.87 2.83
C ASP A 43 6.46 30.46 3.47
N SER A 44 5.64 30.21 4.48
CA SER A 44 5.59 28.92 5.19
C SER A 44 4.19 28.32 5.14
N ALA A 45 4.12 27.01 4.92
CA ALA A 45 2.89 26.25 5.03
C ALA A 45 3.14 24.95 5.82
N THR A 46 2.08 24.44 6.45
CA THR A 46 2.16 23.27 7.32
C THR A 46 0.99 22.34 7.05
N ALA A 47 1.22 21.04 7.11
CA ALA A 47 0.21 20.01 6.98
C ALA A 47 0.46 18.91 8.02
N SER A 48 -0.60 18.33 8.57
CA SER A 48 -0.52 17.05 9.25
C SER A 48 -0.99 15.94 8.32
N ILE A 49 -0.30 14.81 8.37
CA ILE A 49 -0.52 13.61 7.57
C ILE A 49 -0.92 12.51 8.55
N SER A 50 -2.11 11.94 8.39
CA SER A 50 -2.62 10.85 9.22
C SER A 50 -2.85 9.62 8.38
N PHE A 51 -2.24 8.51 8.77
CA PHE A 51 -2.40 7.20 8.15
C PHE A 51 -3.49 6.41 8.88
N ASN A 52 -4.65 6.22 8.24
CA ASN A 52 -5.86 5.63 8.85
C ASN A 52 -6.18 4.25 8.26
N TYR A 53 -5.22 3.33 8.33
CA TYR A 53 -5.40 1.93 7.95
C TYR A 53 -4.75 1.02 9.01
N SER A 54 -5.25 -0.21 9.13
CA SER A 54 -4.93 -1.14 10.22
C SER A 54 -3.43 -1.45 10.34
N GLU A 55 -2.78 -1.66 9.19
CA GLU A 55 -1.38 -2.05 9.07
C GLU A 55 -0.43 -0.90 9.45
N ALA A 56 -0.91 0.35 9.46
CA ALA A 56 -0.10 1.53 9.80
C ALA A 56 0.45 1.45 11.23
N ALA A 57 -0.36 0.94 12.17
CA ALA A 57 0.04 0.75 13.56
C ALA A 57 1.18 -0.26 13.73
N LEU A 58 1.35 -1.17 12.75
CA LEU A 58 2.42 -2.16 12.69
C LEU A 58 3.64 -1.65 11.90
N GLY A 59 3.63 -0.40 11.42
CA GLY A 59 4.69 0.14 10.57
C GLY A 59 4.75 -0.52 9.21
N MET A 60 3.61 -1.00 8.72
CA MET A 60 3.48 -1.62 7.41
C MET A 60 2.63 -0.74 6.49
N ASN A 61 2.84 -0.90 5.20
CA ASN A 61 1.97 -0.43 4.14
C ASN A 61 0.78 -1.40 3.95
N PRO A 62 -0.30 -1.01 3.23
CA PRO A 62 -1.44 -1.90 2.99
C PRO A 62 -1.06 -3.23 2.31
N ASN A 63 -0.06 -3.22 1.43
CA ASN A 63 0.49 -4.43 0.80
C ASN A 63 1.46 -5.24 1.71
N LYS A 64 1.52 -4.94 3.01
CA LYS A 64 2.41 -5.57 4.03
C LYS A 64 3.91 -5.32 3.83
N THR A 65 4.31 -4.44 2.92
CA THR A 65 5.69 -3.97 2.86
C THR A 65 5.98 -3.02 4.03
N ARG A 66 7.27 -2.83 4.37
CA ARG A 66 7.66 -1.95 5.47
C ARG A 66 7.39 -0.48 5.10
N PHE A 67 6.71 0.24 5.98
CA PHE A 67 6.43 1.67 5.81
C PHE A 67 7.71 2.52 6.00
N ASN A 68 7.90 3.53 5.13
CA ASN A 68 8.99 4.48 5.23
C ASN A 68 8.49 5.93 5.10
N ALA A 69 8.50 6.68 6.20
CA ALA A 69 8.05 8.08 6.21
C ALA A 69 8.90 9.00 5.32
N TYR A 70 10.18 8.70 5.10
CA TYR A 70 11.06 9.52 4.26
C TYR A 70 10.67 9.52 2.79
N GLU A 71 9.86 8.55 2.35
CA GLU A 71 9.32 8.53 1.00
C GLU A 71 8.43 9.73 0.69
N ILE A 72 7.78 10.33 1.71
CA ILE A 72 6.99 11.56 1.59
C ILE A 72 7.82 12.72 1.00
N VAL A 73 9.14 12.71 1.25
CA VAL A 73 10.10 13.74 0.81
C VAL A 73 11.07 13.18 -0.24
N SER A 74 10.72 12.07 -0.89
CA SER A 74 11.54 11.47 -1.94
C SER A 74 11.57 12.30 -3.23
N ASP A 75 12.63 12.13 -4.01
CA ASP A 75 12.81 12.84 -5.27
C ASP A 75 11.62 12.60 -6.23
N GLU A 76 11.06 11.40 -6.29
CA GLU A 76 9.89 11.09 -7.13
C GLU A 76 8.66 11.93 -6.74
N VAL A 77 8.37 12.05 -5.44
CA VAL A 77 7.27 12.89 -4.95
C VAL A 77 7.54 14.36 -5.28
N MET A 78 8.78 14.83 -5.10
CA MET A 78 9.15 16.22 -5.36
C MET A 78 9.04 16.57 -6.84
N GLU A 79 9.55 15.74 -7.75
CA GLU A 79 9.45 15.96 -9.19
C GLU A 79 8.00 16.03 -9.67
N ARG A 80 7.16 15.10 -9.19
CA ARG A 80 5.73 15.07 -9.51
C ARG A 80 5.01 16.31 -8.96
N ALA A 81 5.38 16.77 -7.75
CA ALA A 81 4.81 17.97 -7.14
C ALA A 81 5.21 19.25 -7.89
N ILE A 82 6.47 19.35 -8.35
CA ILE A 82 6.97 20.48 -9.15
C ILE A 82 6.26 20.54 -10.51
N ARG A 83 6.07 19.38 -11.15
CA ARG A 83 5.32 19.25 -12.41
C ARG A 83 3.89 19.76 -12.28
N ARG A 84 3.18 19.41 -11.21
CA ARG A 84 1.79 19.85 -10.97
C ARG A 84 1.64 21.37 -10.86
N VAL A 85 2.62 22.04 -10.24
CA VAL A 85 2.58 23.49 -10.00
C VAL A 85 3.17 24.28 -11.18
N GLY A 86 3.83 23.59 -12.12
CA GLY A 86 4.42 24.16 -13.32
C GLY A 86 5.75 24.88 -13.06
N LEU A 87 6.54 24.40 -12.10
CA LEU A 87 7.82 25.00 -11.69
C LEU A 87 9.04 24.18 -12.14
N GLN A 88 8.89 23.39 -13.20
CA GLN A 88 9.93 22.45 -13.68
C GLN A 88 11.22 23.14 -14.09
N ASP A 89 11.11 24.34 -14.66
CA ASP A 89 12.25 25.10 -15.16
C ASP A 89 12.93 25.95 -14.07
N SER A 90 12.31 26.08 -12.89
CA SER A 90 12.77 26.98 -11.82
C SER A 90 13.18 26.27 -10.53
N LEU A 91 12.80 25.01 -10.34
CA LEU A 91 13.02 24.28 -9.10
C LEU A 91 13.44 22.83 -9.34
N THR A 92 14.47 22.38 -8.63
CA THR A 92 14.84 20.95 -8.61
C THR A 92 14.20 20.21 -7.43
N ALA A 93 14.08 18.88 -7.56
CA ALA A 93 13.59 18.02 -6.49
C ALA A 93 14.38 18.18 -5.18
N SER A 94 15.70 18.25 -5.28
CA SER A 94 16.60 18.41 -4.13
C SER A 94 16.43 19.76 -3.42
N GLN A 95 16.19 20.85 -4.16
CA GLN A 95 15.92 22.17 -3.59
C GLN A 95 14.60 22.18 -2.83
N LEU A 96 13.57 21.50 -3.36
CA LEU A 96 12.28 21.37 -2.69
C LEU A 96 12.38 20.51 -1.42
N ALA A 97 13.05 19.35 -1.50
CA ALA A 97 13.24 18.44 -0.37
C ALA A 97 13.97 19.11 0.80
N GLN A 98 15.01 19.92 0.53
CA GLN A 98 15.74 20.67 1.57
C GLN A 98 14.90 21.74 2.29
N CYS A 99 13.82 22.19 1.65
CA CYS A 99 12.90 23.18 2.21
C CYS A 99 11.76 22.55 3.02
N LEU A 100 11.64 21.22 2.99
CA LEU A 100 10.63 20.46 3.72
C LEU A 100 11.21 19.91 5.02
N TYR A 101 10.38 19.95 6.06
CA TYR A 101 10.66 19.40 7.36
C TYR A 101 9.55 18.41 7.72
N LEU A 102 9.94 17.15 7.93
CA LEU A 102 9.06 16.06 8.32
C LEU A 102 9.41 15.63 9.75
N SER A 103 8.42 15.54 10.63
CA SER A 103 8.59 15.00 11.98
C SER A 103 7.39 14.17 12.41
N PRO A 104 7.58 13.03 13.10
CA PRO A 104 6.48 12.26 13.67
C PRO A 104 5.73 13.06 14.74
N GLU A 105 4.41 12.94 14.77
CA GLU A 105 3.54 13.56 15.77
C GLU A 105 3.16 12.50 16.83
N GLY A 106 3.68 12.66 18.06
CA GLY A 106 3.49 11.70 19.15
C GLY A 106 4.58 10.61 19.19
N THR A 107 5.81 10.99 19.49
CA THR A 107 6.88 10.07 19.90
C THR A 107 6.93 10.03 21.42
N GLY A 108 6.14 9.17 22.05
CA GLY A 108 6.18 9.01 23.51
C GLY A 108 5.53 7.70 23.93
N SER A 109 6.05 7.03 24.97
CA SER A 109 5.49 5.76 25.41
C SER A 109 4.09 5.95 25.99
N ALA A 110 3.07 5.35 25.39
CA ALA A 110 1.88 4.99 26.14
C ALA A 110 2.17 3.64 26.82
N ASN A 111 2.19 3.63 28.16
CA ASN A 111 2.37 2.41 28.97
C ASN A 111 3.67 1.61 28.75
N GLY A 112 4.79 2.27 28.40
CA GLY A 112 6.10 1.61 28.30
C GLY A 112 6.34 0.79 27.02
N SER A 113 5.42 0.84 26.05
CA SER A 113 5.64 0.28 24.71
C SER A 113 5.94 1.39 23.70
N GLU A 114 6.99 1.18 22.90
CA GLU A 114 7.35 2.05 21.78
C GLU A 114 6.36 1.79 20.65
N TYR A 115 5.54 2.79 20.28
CA TYR A 115 4.58 2.66 19.18
C TYR A 115 5.07 3.42 17.95
N ILE A 116 4.71 2.91 16.78
CA ILE A 116 5.03 3.52 15.50
C ILE A 116 4.04 4.66 15.27
N SER A 117 4.55 5.87 15.06
CA SER A 117 3.70 7.04 14.82
C SER A 117 2.93 6.89 13.51
N THR A 118 1.61 6.96 13.58
CA THR A 118 0.72 6.99 12.40
C THR A 118 0.38 8.41 11.94
N ASN A 119 0.87 9.42 12.67
CA ASN A 119 0.69 10.84 12.36
C ASN A 119 2.05 11.51 12.15
N TYR A 120 2.15 12.33 11.11
CA TYR A 120 3.35 13.08 10.76
C TYR A 120 3.02 14.54 10.50
N TYR A 121 3.89 15.41 10.97
CA TYR A 121 3.87 16.83 10.72
C TYR A 121 4.83 17.15 9.58
N LEU A 122 4.31 17.82 8.55
CA LEU A 122 5.06 18.31 7.40
C LEU A 122 5.00 19.84 7.36
N SER A 123 6.15 20.48 7.21
CA SER A 123 6.27 21.93 7.08
C SER A 123 7.17 22.28 5.91
N ILE A 124 6.79 23.31 5.15
CA ILE A 124 7.59 23.84 4.05
C ILE A 124 8.00 25.28 4.36
N ASN A 125 9.26 25.62 4.07
CA ASN A 125 9.75 27.00 4.10
C ASN A 125 10.26 27.40 2.72
N THR A 126 9.51 28.24 2.05
CA THR A 126 9.73 28.61 0.64
C THR A 126 10.54 29.88 0.46
N ARG A 127 11.09 30.46 1.55
CA ARG A 127 11.86 31.72 1.49
C ARG A 127 13.06 31.68 0.53
N LYS A 128 13.62 30.49 0.29
CA LYS A 128 14.76 30.28 -0.62
C LYS A 128 14.35 29.82 -2.02
N LEU A 129 13.05 29.71 -2.29
CA LEU A 129 12.52 29.15 -3.53
C LEU A 129 11.90 30.25 -4.41
N GLU A 130 12.12 30.16 -5.71
CA GLU A 130 11.50 31.05 -6.69
C GLU A 130 10.13 30.50 -7.11
N LEU A 131 9.10 30.90 -6.36
CA LEU A 131 7.72 30.44 -6.58
C LEU A 131 6.91 31.28 -7.58
N GLY A 132 7.45 32.40 -8.05
CA GLY A 132 6.71 33.36 -8.88
C GLY A 132 5.43 33.84 -8.18
N SER A 133 4.27 33.59 -8.78
CA SER A 133 2.95 33.94 -8.23
C SER A 133 2.29 32.84 -7.39
N ARG A 134 2.96 31.70 -7.17
CA ARG A 134 2.41 30.54 -6.48
C ARG A 134 2.58 30.65 -4.97
N LYS A 135 1.62 30.13 -4.21
CA LYS A 135 1.68 30.15 -2.74
C LYS A 135 2.39 28.90 -2.21
N ALA A 136 3.05 29.05 -1.06
CA ALA A 136 3.64 27.92 -0.33
C ALA A 136 2.62 26.83 0.01
N THR A 137 1.35 27.21 0.21
CA THR A 137 0.23 26.28 0.44
C THR A 137 -0.05 25.38 -0.74
N ASP A 138 -0.04 25.94 -1.96
CA ASP A 138 -0.37 25.21 -3.19
C ASP A 138 0.73 24.19 -3.50
N LEU A 139 1.98 24.57 -3.23
CA LEU A 139 3.13 23.68 -3.36
C LEU A 139 3.09 22.55 -2.33
N LEU A 140 2.77 22.85 -1.06
CA LEU A 140 2.64 21.83 -0.02
C LEU A 140 1.49 20.85 -0.32
N GLN A 141 0.34 21.37 -0.76
CA GLN A 141 -0.79 20.56 -1.19
C GLN A 141 -0.40 19.64 -2.36
N SER A 142 0.34 20.16 -3.34
CA SER A 142 0.86 19.37 -4.46
C SER A 142 1.79 18.25 -4.01
N VAL A 143 2.66 18.48 -3.02
CA VAL A 143 3.50 17.44 -2.40
C VAL A 143 2.66 16.35 -1.76
N CYS A 144 1.70 16.73 -0.91
CA CYS A 144 0.79 15.78 -0.26
C CYS A 144 -0.01 14.94 -1.28
N GLU A 145 -0.58 15.59 -2.29
CA GLU A 145 -1.34 14.89 -3.34
C GLU A 145 -0.46 13.97 -4.20
N SER A 146 0.77 14.40 -4.52
CA SER A 146 1.73 13.57 -5.27
C SER A 146 2.13 12.33 -4.47
N TYR A 147 2.34 12.47 -3.16
CA TYR A 147 2.62 11.35 -2.28
C TYR A 147 1.43 10.38 -2.21
N ARG A 148 0.20 10.90 -2.08
CA ARG A 148 -1.01 10.04 -2.09
C ARG A 148 -1.11 9.19 -3.35
N GLU A 149 -0.81 9.76 -4.52
CA GLU A 149 -0.87 9.00 -5.78
C GLU A 149 0.21 7.92 -5.86
N ILE A 150 1.45 8.26 -5.48
CA ILE A 150 2.55 7.28 -5.41
C ILE A 150 2.23 6.17 -4.42
N PHE A 151 1.67 6.54 -3.27
CA PHE A 151 1.26 5.58 -2.26
C PHE A 151 0.18 4.63 -2.78
N GLN A 152 -0.82 5.15 -3.48
CA GLN A 152 -1.86 4.35 -4.11
C GLN A 152 -1.32 3.44 -5.22
N SER A 153 -0.34 3.89 -6.02
CA SER A 153 0.20 3.06 -7.10
C SER A 153 1.12 1.96 -6.60
N ASN A 154 1.90 2.23 -5.55
CA ASN A 154 2.99 1.34 -5.12
C ASN A 154 2.61 0.43 -3.95
N TYR A 155 1.66 0.87 -3.11
CA TYR A 155 1.37 0.20 -1.83
C TYR A 155 -0.06 -0.29 -1.66
N CYS A 156 -0.95 0.06 -2.58
CA CYS A 156 -2.25 -0.60 -2.67
C CYS A 156 -2.14 -1.89 -3.50
N ASP A 157 -3.19 -2.71 -3.44
CA ASP A 157 -3.16 -4.12 -3.85
C ASP A 157 -2.62 -4.37 -5.27
N ASN A 158 -1.90 -5.49 -5.42
CA ASN A 158 -1.25 -5.86 -6.67
C ASN A 158 -2.29 -6.26 -7.73
N GLN A 159 -2.47 -5.40 -8.74
CA GLN A 159 -3.36 -5.63 -9.88
C GLN A 159 -2.66 -6.31 -11.08
N SER A 160 -1.42 -6.80 -10.94
CA SER A 160 -0.66 -7.41 -12.04
C SER A 160 -1.42 -8.55 -12.72
N LEU A 161 -2.09 -9.39 -11.93
CA LEU A 161 -2.95 -10.45 -12.43
C LEU A 161 -4.02 -9.91 -13.38
N LEU A 162 -4.58 -8.73 -13.16
CA LEU A 162 -5.66 -8.19 -14.01
C LEU A 162 -5.14 -7.52 -15.30
N LYS A 163 -3.84 -7.19 -15.35
CA LYS A 163 -3.21 -6.48 -16.49
C LYS A 163 -2.73 -7.42 -17.60
N GLU A 164 -2.53 -8.69 -17.28
CA GLU A 164 -2.07 -9.70 -18.25
C GLU A 164 -3.20 -10.04 -19.22
N LYS A 165 -3.01 -9.71 -20.51
CA LYS A 165 -3.95 -10.05 -21.58
C LYS A 165 -3.47 -11.30 -22.30
N LEU A 166 -4.41 -12.20 -22.60
CA LEU A 166 -4.17 -13.35 -23.42
C LEU A 166 -4.15 -12.93 -24.90
N ASP A 167 -3.07 -13.24 -25.61
CA ASP A 167 -3.00 -13.05 -27.06
C ASP A 167 -3.91 -14.07 -27.76
N VAL A 168 -4.90 -13.58 -28.51
CA VAL A 168 -5.81 -14.43 -29.29
C VAL A 168 -5.01 -15.11 -30.39
N THR A 169 -4.77 -16.41 -30.22
CA THR A 169 -3.85 -17.15 -31.08
C THR A 169 -4.63 -18.05 -32.04
N SER A 170 -4.51 -17.79 -33.35
CA SER A 170 -5.22 -18.57 -34.38
C SER A 170 -4.62 -19.96 -34.65
N ALA A 171 -3.51 -20.30 -33.99
CA ALA A 171 -2.71 -21.48 -34.31
C ALA A 171 -2.33 -22.35 -33.09
N CYS A 172 -3.03 -22.22 -31.97
CA CYS A 172 -2.72 -22.98 -30.76
C CYS A 172 -3.20 -24.44 -30.82
N GLU A 173 -2.63 -25.28 -29.97
CA GLU A 173 -3.16 -26.62 -29.67
C GLU A 173 -4.35 -26.47 -28.70
N PRO A 174 -5.60 -26.78 -29.09
CA PRO A 174 -6.79 -26.46 -28.29
C PRO A 174 -6.76 -27.02 -26.88
N TYR A 175 -6.33 -28.28 -26.69
CA TYR A 175 -6.27 -28.91 -25.37
C TYR A 175 -5.35 -28.16 -24.40
N LEU A 176 -4.13 -27.85 -24.84
CA LEU A 176 -3.15 -27.12 -24.02
C LEU A 176 -3.62 -25.70 -23.73
N ARG A 177 -4.21 -25.04 -24.72
CA ARG A 177 -4.70 -23.68 -24.55
C ARG A 177 -5.86 -23.63 -23.55
N LEU A 178 -6.82 -24.56 -23.61
CA LEU A 178 -7.92 -24.61 -22.65
C LEU A 178 -7.43 -24.80 -21.21
N ASN A 179 -6.40 -25.63 -20.98
CA ASN A 179 -5.78 -25.76 -19.64
C ASN A 179 -5.17 -24.44 -19.15
N GLU A 180 -4.52 -23.66 -20.03
CA GLU A 180 -4.00 -22.34 -19.68
C GLU A 180 -5.13 -21.36 -19.33
N LEU A 181 -6.23 -21.38 -20.11
CA LEU A 181 -7.42 -20.57 -19.84
C LEU A 181 -8.08 -20.93 -18.51
N GLU A 182 -8.10 -22.20 -18.14
CA GLU A 182 -8.61 -22.68 -16.85
C GLU A 182 -7.82 -22.09 -15.68
N VAL A 183 -6.49 -22.24 -15.69
CA VAL A 183 -5.62 -21.67 -14.64
C VAL A 183 -5.82 -20.16 -14.52
N ARG A 184 -5.95 -19.47 -15.66
CA ARG A 184 -6.20 -18.03 -15.71
C ARG A 184 -7.55 -17.65 -15.11
N ALA A 185 -8.61 -18.34 -15.52
CA ALA A 185 -9.97 -18.10 -15.04
C ALA A 185 -10.11 -18.39 -13.55
N GLU A 186 -9.49 -19.45 -13.04
CA GLU A 186 -9.42 -19.74 -11.60
C GLU A 186 -8.63 -18.69 -10.82
N GLY A 187 -7.55 -18.15 -11.40
CA GLY A 187 -6.81 -17.03 -10.83
C GLY A 187 -7.70 -15.79 -10.65
N LEU A 188 -8.44 -15.42 -11.71
CA LEU A 188 -9.41 -14.32 -11.66
C LEU A 188 -10.53 -14.59 -10.66
N ASN A 189 -11.05 -15.82 -10.61
CA ASN A 189 -12.11 -16.20 -9.67
C ASN A 189 -11.63 -16.09 -8.21
N ARG A 190 -10.42 -16.59 -7.90
CA ARG A 190 -9.82 -16.45 -6.57
C ARG A 190 -9.64 -14.98 -6.18
N TYR A 191 -9.12 -14.16 -7.09
CA TYR A 191 -8.96 -12.73 -6.86
C TYR A 191 -10.30 -12.06 -6.57
N LEU A 192 -11.30 -12.33 -7.40
CA LEU A 192 -12.62 -11.74 -7.25
C LEU A 192 -13.33 -12.20 -5.97
N ASN A 193 -13.18 -13.47 -5.59
CA ASN A 193 -13.72 -13.98 -4.33
C ASN A 193 -13.07 -13.32 -3.11
N ALA A 194 -11.76 -13.01 -3.17
CA ALA A 194 -11.12 -12.20 -2.13
C ALA A 194 -11.77 -10.81 -2.03
N ARG A 195 -12.07 -10.15 -3.16
CA ARG A 195 -12.80 -8.86 -3.16
C ARG A 195 -14.21 -8.95 -2.63
N LEU A 196 -14.94 -10.01 -2.96
CA LEU A 196 -16.27 -10.26 -2.42
C LEU A 196 -16.27 -10.46 -0.91
N GLN A 197 -15.22 -11.09 -0.36
CA GLN A 197 -15.04 -11.23 1.09
C GLN A 197 -14.72 -9.89 1.76
N GLU A 198 -13.94 -9.02 1.10
CA GLU A 198 -13.63 -7.68 1.62
C GLU A 198 -14.84 -6.74 1.61
N ASN A 199 -15.55 -6.65 0.47
CA ASN A 199 -16.73 -5.80 0.37
C ASN A 199 -17.67 -6.27 -0.75
N LYS A 200 -18.67 -7.06 -0.37
CA LYS A 200 -19.70 -7.58 -1.28
C LYS A 200 -20.64 -6.50 -1.86
N SER A 201 -20.83 -5.41 -1.13
CA SER A 201 -21.84 -4.37 -1.45
C SER A 201 -21.27 -3.21 -2.25
N PHE A 202 -19.97 -3.23 -2.58
CA PHE A 202 -19.35 -2.17 -3.37
C PHE A 202 -19.97 -2.10 -4.77
N THR A 203 -20.35 -0.89 -5.16
CA THR A 203 -20.86 -0.56 -6.50
C THR A 203 -20.15 0.70 -6.96
N ASP A 204 -19.60 0.68 -8.17
CA ASP A 204 -18.99 1.86 -8.79
C ASP A 204 -20.08 2.77 -9.35
N GLU A 205 -20.38 3.85 -8.63
CA GLU A 205 -21.37 4.86 -9.05
C GLU A 205 -20.96 5.61 -10.33
N ALA A 206 -19.68 5.62 -10.68
CA ALA A 206 -19.19 6.25 -11.91
C ALA A 206 -19.42 5.38 -13.15
N ASN A 207 -19.65 4.07 -12.98
CA ASN A 207 -19.98 3.14 -14.04
C ASN A 207 -21.51 2.86 -14.06
N PRO A 208 -22.24 3.37 -15.07
CA PRO A 208 -23.69 3.19 -15.15
C PRO A 208 -24.09 1.75 -15.50
N ASP A 209 -23.16 0.92 -15.97
CA ASP A 209 -23.47 -0.45 -16.37
C ASP A 209 -23.55 -1.40 -15.17
N SER A 210 -24.78 -1.77 -14.80
CA SER A 210 -25.08 -2.73 -13.74
C SER A 210 -24.47 -4.13 -13.94
N ALA A 211 -24.04 -4.46 -15.15
CA ALA A 211 -23.39 -5.73 -15.45
C ALA A 211 -21.90 -5.77 -15.02
N THR A 212 -21.26 -4.60 -14.87
CA THR A 212 -19.82 -4.46 -14.68
C THR A 212 -19.44 -3.56 -13.49
N ASN A 213 -20.41 -2.86 -12.91
CA ASN A 213 -20.18 -1.92 -11.82
C ASN A 213 -20.09 -2.56 -10.41
N ASN A 214 -20.21 -3.87 -10.27
CA ASN A 214 -20.11 -4.54 -8.98
C ASN A 214 -19.47 -5.94 -9.07
N PHE A 215 -18.83 -6.37 -7.98
CA PHE A 215 -18.09 -7.63 -7.92
C PHE A 215 -19.03 -8.86 -7.97
N THR A 216 -20.29 -8.72 -7.55
CA THR A 216 -21.24 -9.83 -7.51
C THR A 216 -21.62 -10.28 -8.92
N THR A 217 -21.87 -9.35 -9.84
CA THR A 217 -22.21 -9.68 -11.23
C THR A 217 -21.00 -10.23 -11.98
N LEU A 218 -19.82 -9.61 -11.86
CA LEU A 218 -18.58 -10.14 -12.44
C LEU A 218 -18.23 -11.51 -11.88
N GLY A 219 -18.50 -11.74 -10.58
CA GLY A 219 -18.33 -13.03 -9.94
C GLY A 219 -19.22 -14.12 -10.52
N LYS A 220 -20.46 -13.80 -10.90
CA LYS A 220 -21.31 -14.76 -11.62
C LYS A 220 -20.78 -15.06 -13.01
N LYS A 221 -20.29 -14.04 -13.74
CA LYS A 221 -19.71 -14.23 -15.09
C LYS A 221 -18.52 -15.20 -15.04
N ILE A 222 -17.54 -14.96 -14.16
CA ILE A 222 -16.34 -15.82 -14.06
C ILE A 222 -16.67 -17.21 -13.51
N ASN A 223 -17.59 -17.31 -12.55
CA ASN A 223 -18.02 -18.62 -12.04
C ASN A 223 -18.74 -19.44 -13.12
N ASN A 224 -19.56 -18.82 -13.97
CA ASN A 224 -20.18 -19.52 -15.09
C ASN A 224 -19.13 -20.02 -16.09
N LEU A 225 -18.11 -19.21 -16.35
CA LEU A 225 -17.02 -19.58 -17.25
C LEU A 225 -16.24 -20.78 -16.71
N VAL A 226 -15.86 -20.75 -15.43
CA VAL A 226 -15.12 -21.85 -14.76
C VAL A 226 -15.99 -23.10 -14.58
N ALA A 227 -17.27 -22.97 -14.21
CA ALA A 227 -18.12 -24.11 -13.89
C ALA A 227 -18.77 -24.77 -15.11
N TYR A 228 -18.94 -24.03 -16.22
CA TYR A 228 -19.68 -24.51 -17.38
C TYR A 228 -18.93 -24.33 -18.70
N ASP A 229 -18.55 -23.10 -19.08
CA ASP A 229 -18.06 -22.85 -20.44
C ASP A 229 -16.71 -23.53 -20.72
N LEU A 230 -15.75 -23.45 -19.78
CA LEU A 230 -14.46 -24.13 -19.88
C LEU A 230 -14.61 -25.66 -19.86
N PRO A 231 -15.30 -26.28 -18.88
CA PRO A 231 -15.53 -27.73 -18.88
C PRO A 231 -16.22 -28.24 -20.14
N ASN A 232 -17.18 -27.50 -20.69
CA ASN A 232 -17.87 -27.89 -21.92
C ASN A 232 -16.94 -27.86 -23.13
N ALA A 233 -16.10 -26.82 -23.25
CA ALA A 233 -15.11 -26.75 -24.34
C ALA A 233 -14.03 -27.83 -24.18
N MET A 234 -13.58 -28.09 -22.95
CA MET A 234 -12.62 -29.15 -22.65
C MET A 234 -13.19 -30.52 -23.00
N ALA A 235 -14.43 -30.81 -22.59
CA ALA A 235 -15.11 -32.04 -22.93
C ALA A 235 -15.28 -32.21 -24.44
N PHE A 236 -15.60 -31.15 -25.18
CA PHE A 236 -15.67 -31.20 -26.64
C PHE A 236 -14.33 -31.60 -27.28
N VAL A 237 -13.22 -31.02 -26.80
CA VAL A 237 -11.87 -31.32 -27.29
C VAL A 237 -11.48 -32.76 -26.95
N ILE A 238 -11.68 -33.21 -25.72
CA ILE A 238 -11.32 -34.55 -25.26
C ILE A 238 -12.18 -35.61 -25.93
N GLU A 239 -13.51 -35.51 -25.85
CA GLU A 239 -14.41 -36.52 -26.41
C GLU A 239 -14.42 -36.52 -27.94
N GLY A 240 -14.07 -35.39 -28.55
CA GLY A 240 -13.88 -35.28 -29.99
C GLY A 240 -12.52 -35.80 -30.47
N GLY A 241 -11.56 -36.07 -29.56
CA GLY A 241 -10.17 -36.37 -29.88
C GLY A 241 -9.48 -35.26 -30.67
N VAL A 242 -9.88 -34.00 -30.43
CA VAL A 242 -9.44 -32.85 -31.23
C VAL A 242 -8.01 -32.47 -30.86
N ALA A 243 -7.08 -32.65 -31.80
CA ALA A 243 -5.71 -32.20 -31.66
C ALA A 243 -5.24 -31.55 -32.95
N ARG A 244 -4.49 -30.44 -32.84
CA ARG A 244 -3.88 -29.80 -34.01
C ARG A 244 -2.71 -30.63 -34.52
N ASP A 245 -1.85 -31.08 -33.62
CA ASP A 245 -0.79 -32.05 -33.88
C ASP A 245 -0.93 -33.23 -32.91
N PRO A 246 -1.65 -34.30 -33.30
CA PRO A 246 -1.87 -35.46 -32.45
C PRO A 246 -0.57 -36.11 -31.95
N SER A 247 0.48 -36.11 -32.77
CA SER A 247 1.75 -36.77 -32.44
C SER A 247 2.53 -35.97 -31.39
N MET A 248 2.62 -34.65 -31.60
CA MET A 248 3.25 -33.75 -30.65
C MET A 248 2.48 -33.71 -29.33
N LEU A 249 1.16 -33.55 -29.37
CA LEU A 249 0.34 -33.50 -28.16
C LEU A 249 0.45 -34.81 -27.36
N THR A 250 0.35 -35.96 -28.02
CA THR A 250 0.54 -37.27 -27.36
C THR A 250 1.90 -37.35 -26.68
N SER A 251 2.97 -36.92 -27.35
CA SER A 251 4.33 -36.95 -26.79
C SER A 251 4.47 -36.06 -25.55
N ILE A 252 3.83 -34.88 -25.55
CA ILE A 252 3.80 -33.97 -24.39
C ILE A 252 3.07 -34.61 -23.22
N LEU A 253 1.91 -35.22 -23.47
CA LEU A 253 1.09 -35.85 -22.43
C LEU A 253 1.75 -37.12 -21.86
N GLU A 254 2.41 -37.93 -22.69
CA GLU A 254 3.21 -39.07 -22.22
C GLU A 254 4.41 -38.62 -21.37
N TYR A 255 5.04 -37.51 -21.76
CA TYR A 255 6.11 -36.92 -20.96
C TYR A 255 5.60 -36.39 -19.62
N LYS A 256 4.44 -35.71 -19.58
CA LYS A 256 3.76 -35.33 -18.33
C LYS A 256 3.53 -36.55 -17.45
N ASN A 257 2.94 -37.62 -18.00
CA ASN A 257 2.69 -38.86 -17.25
C ASN A 257 3.95 -39.48 -16.67
N LYS A 258 5.09 -39.36 -17.34
CA LYS A 258 6.37 -39.84 -16.82
C LYS A 258 6.86 -39.01 -15.63
N ILE A 259 6.63 -37.69 -15.65
CA ILE A 259 6.94 -36.81 -14.52
C ILE A 259 6.00 -37.13 -13.34
N ASP A 260 4.71 -37.24 -13.60
CA ASP A 260 3.71 -37.54 -12.58
C ASP A 260 3.92 -38.93 -11.97
N ASP A 261 4.28 -39.95 -12.77
CA ASP A 261 4.63 -41.29 -12.27
C ASP A 261 5.87 -41.25 -11.36
N LEU A 262 6.87 -40.44 -11.70
CA LEU A 262 8.03 -40.24 -10.84
C LEU A 262 7.63 -39.59 -9.51
N ALA A 263 6.85 -38.50 -9.56
CA ALA A 263 6.38 -37.80 -8.36
C ALA A 263 5.52 -38.71 -7.47
N MET A 264 4.58 -39.44 -8.06
CA MET A 264 3.77 -40.46 -7.39
C MET A 264 4.62 -41.51 -6.68
N ARG A 265 5.63 -42.09 -7.37
CA ARG A 265 6.51 -43.11 -6.77
C ARG A 265 7.38 -42.55 -5.65
N THR A 266 7.87 -41.33 -5.81
CA THR A 266 8.61 -40.63 -4.75
C THR A 266 7.73 -40.49 -3.51
N GLN A 267 6.48 -40.07 -3.71
CA GLN A 267 5.54 -39.89 -2.62
C GLN A 267 5.12 -41.21 -1.97
N GLN A 268 4.92 -42.26 -2.77
CA GLN A 268 4.67 -43.61 -2.27
C GLN A 268 5.86 -44.14 -1.45
N ALA A 269 7.10 -43.82 -1.85
CA ALA A 269 8.28 -44.20 -1.09
C ALA A 269 8.38 -43.47 0.26
N TYR A 270 7.97 -42.19 0.32
CA TYR A 270 7.86 -41.46 1.60
C TYR A 270 6.79 -42.08 2.50
N TYR A 271 5.61 -42.39 1.95
CA TYR A 271 4.57 -43.11 2.67
C TYR A 271 5.07 -44.45 3.24
N ASP A 272 5.72 -45.26 2.42
CA ASP A 272 6.24 -46.58 2.83
C ASP A 272 7.35 -46.44 3.89
N ALA A 273 8.20 -45.41 3.78
CA ALA A 273 9.23 -45.10 4.76
C ALA A 273 8.64 -44.69 6.11
N ASP A 274 7.63 -43.80 6.12
CA ASP A 274 6.96 -43.36 7.34
C ASP A 274 6.20 -44.52 8.00
N LYS A 275 5.47 -45.32 7.20
CA LYS A 275 4.79 -46.53 7.67
C LYS A 275 5.76 -47.55 8.27
N LYS A 276 6.94 -47.72 7.66
CA LYS A 276 8.01 -48.55 8.22
C LYS A 276 8.57 -47.97 9.51
N GLY A 277 8.75 -46.65 9.59
CA GLY A 277 9.15 -45.94 10.80
C GLY A 277 8.18 -46.19 11.96
N ILE A 278 6.87 -46.04 11.68
CA ILE A 278 5.78 -46.34 12.63
C ILE A 278 5.86 -47.80 13.11
N SER A 279 6.02 -48.76 12.19
CA SER A 279 6.09 -50.18 12.53
C SER A 279 7.33 -50.54 13.37
N ILE A 280 8.51 -49.99 13.05
CA ILE A 280 9.73 -50.18 13.85
C ILE A 280 9.53 -49.59 15.25
N TYR A 281 8.96 -48.40 15.32
CA TYR A 281 8.71 -47.71 16.57
C TYR A 281 7.73 -48.46 17.47
N GLU A 282 6.60 -48.91 16.92
CA GLU A 282 5.61 -49.75 17.61
C GLU A 282 6.24 -51.02 18.18
N LYS A 283 7.07 -51.71 17.39
CA LYS A 283 7.81 -52.91 17.82
C LYS A 283 8.86 -52.63 18.89
N SER A 284 9.47 -51.45 18.90
CA SER A 284 10.43 -51.05 19.95
C SER A 284 9.75 -50.59 21.25
N MET A 285 8.50 -50.15 21.18
CA MET A 285 7.72 -49.66 22.31
C MET A 285 7.10 -50.78 23.17
N THR A 286 7.17 -52.05 22.75
CA THR A 286 6.76 -53.19 23.60
C THR A 286 7.64 -53.35 24.86
N SER A 287 8.73 -52.60 24.99
CA SER A 287 9.54 -52.52 26.22
C SER A 287 9.70 -51.08 26.71
N ILE A 288 8.83 -50.67 27.65
CA ILE A 288 9.15 -49.80 28.79
C ILE A 288 9.74 -48.41 28.47
N MET A 289 8.91 -47.42 28.14
CA MET A 289 9.12 -46.06 28.68
C MET A 289 7.83 -45.23 28.62
N MET A 290 7.28 -44.94 29.80
CA MET A 290 6.23 -43.94 29.98
C MET A 290 6.93 -42.63 30.29
N ILE A 291 6.75 -41.60 29.46
CA ILE A 291 7.31 -40.27 29.74
C ILE A 291 6.22 -39.47 30.45
N PRO A 292 6.48 -38.95 31.67
CA PRO A 292 5.58 -37.99 32.28
C PRO A 292 5.54 -36.72 31.42
N THR A 293 4.37 -36.38 30.91
CA THR A 293 4.10 -35.19 30.11
C THR A 293 2.97 -34.40 30.76
N VAL A 294 3.01 -33.08 30.56
CA VAL A 294 1.98 -32.14 31.01
C VAL A 294 1.21 -31.66 29.79
N ASP A 295 -0.12 -31.64 29.86
CA ASP A 295 -0.96 -31.09 28.79
C ASP A 295 -1.06 -29.54 28.88
N GLU A 296 -1.87 -28.94 28.01
CA GLU A 296 -2.07 -27.47 27.96
C GLU A 296 -2.69 -26.91 29.26
N ASP A 297 -3.33 -27.76 30.07
CA ASP A 297 -3.94 -27.43 31.37
C ASP A 297 -3.02 -27.78 32.57
N SER A 298 -1.77 -28.18 32.31
CA SER A 298 -0.78 -28.59 33.33
C SER A 298 -1.14 -29.83 34.14
N GLU A 299 -1.97 -30.73 33.60
CA GLU A 299 -2.28 -32.02 34.22
C GLU A 299 -1.21 -33.07 33.89
N TYR A 300 -0.74 -33.79 34.91
CA TYR A 300 0.34 -34.76 34.80
C TYR A 300 -0.21 -36.10 34.30
N TYR A 301 0.20 -36.54 33.11
CA TYR A 301 -0.19 -37.85 32.58
C TYR A 301 1.00 -38.63 32.01
N MET A 302 0.97 -39.95 32.20
CA MET A 302 1.95 -40.86 31.62
C MET A 302 1.53 -41.17 30.18
N SER A 303 2.29 -40.67 29.20
CA SER A 303 2.02 -40.95 27.79
C SER A 303 3.18 -41.69 27.14
N ARG A 304 2.83 -42.62 26.24
CA ARG A 304 3.75 -43.02 25.16
C ARG A 304 3.99 -41.76 24.34
N THR A 305 5.22 -41.50 23.92
CA THR A 305 5.64 -40.37 23.07
C THR A 305 4.79 -40.26 21.80
N LYS A 306 3.61 -39.66 21.94
CA LYS A 306 2.52 -39.62 20.96
C LYS A 306 2.87 -38.71 19.80
N THR A 307 3.64 -37.66 20.06
CA THR A 307 3.92 -36.56 19.12
C THR A 307 4.70 -36.99 17.87
N ALA A 308 5.69 -37.88 18.00
CA ALA A 308 6.51 -38.30 16.87
C ALA A 308 5.78 -39.28 15.95
N MET A 309 5.01 -40.21 16.53
CA MET A 309 4.18 -41.16 15.78
C MET A 309 3.02 -40.44 15.10
N ASP A 310 2.40 -39.46 15.77
CA ASP A 310 1.35 -38.61 15.19
C ASP A 310 1.90 -37.72 14.04
N ALA A 311 3.18 -37.32 14.10
CA ALA A 311 3.81 -36.59 13.00
C ALA A 311 4.10 -37.51 11.80
N LEU A 312 4.64 -38.71 12.04
CA LEU A 312 4.86 -39.71 10.98
C LEU A 312 3.54 -40.17 10.34
N ALA A 313 2.49 -40.36 11.14
CA ALA A 313 1.18 -40.74 10.62
C ALA A 313 0.59 -39.64 9.73
N ARG A 314 0.64 -38.36 10.17
CA ARG A 314 0.20 -37.22 9.35
C ARG A 314 1.03 -37.05 8.07
N SER A 315 2.34 -37.27 8.15
CA SER A 315 3.24 -37.24 6.99
C SER A 315 2.93 -38.36 5.99
N ALA A 316 2.64 -39.57 6.50
CA ALA A 316 2.20 -40.70 5.69
C ALA A 316 0.82 -40.45 5.05
N ASP A 317 -0.12 -39.82 5.73
CA ASP A 317 -1.41 -39.50 5.12
C ASP A 317 -1.28 -38.43 4.02
N ALA A 318 -0.44 -37.40 4.23
CA ALA A 318 -0.15 -36.36 3.23
C ALA A 318 0.56 -36.91 1.99
N SER A 319 1.74 -37.50 2.19
CA SER A 319 2.07 -38.86 1.72
C SER A 319 1.17 -39.45 0.64
N LEU A 320 0.30 -40.34 1.10
CA LEU A 320 -0.64 -41.12 0.32
C LEU A 320 -1.64 -40.25 -0.47
N SER A 321 -2.07 -39.12 0.09
CA SER A 321 -2.98 -38.18 -0.60
C SER A 321 -2.36 -37.66 -1.89
N ASP A 322 -1.16 -37.06 -1.80
CA ASP A 322 -0.44 -36.52 -2.95
C ASP A 322 -0.17 -37.62 -4.01
N ALA A 323 0.18 -38.84 -3.57
CA ALA A 323 0.39 -39.98 -4.48
C ALA A 323 -0.91 -40.36 -5.21
N THR A 324 -2.03 -40.34 -4.51
CA THR A 324 -3.36 -40.62 -5.09
C THR A 324 -3.76 -39.55 -6.10
N ASP A 325 -3.45 -38.28 -5.82
CA ASP A 325 -3.72 -37.17 -6.74
C ASP A 325 -2.91 -37.32 -8.04
N TYR A 326 -1.60 -37.59 -7.96
CA TYR A 326 -0.80 -37.88 -9.15
C TYR A 326 -1.31 -39.11 -9.92
N GLN A 327 -1.76 -40.15 -9.22
CA GLN A 327 -2.33 -41.34 -9.85
C GLN A 327 -3.62 -41.02 -10.63
N SER A 328 -4.48 -40.15 -10.08
CA SER A 328 -5.69 -39.67 -10.75
C SER A 328 -5.35 -38.86 -12.01
N GLU A 329 -4.36 -37.96 -11.92
CA GLU A 329 -3.84 -37.18 -13.06
C GLU A 329 -3.27 -38.04 -14.18
N ILE A 330 -2.56 -39.12 -13.84
CA ILE A 330 -2.04 -40.06 -14.84
C ILE A 330 -3.20 -40.78 -15.56
N VAL A 331 -4.23 -41.19 -14.83
CA VAL A 331 -5.41 -41.86 -15.40
C VAL A 331 -6.18 -40.92 -16.33
N SER A 332 -6.42 -39.67 -15.90
CA SER A 332 -7.12 -38.67 -16.73
C SER A 332 -6.31 -38.33 -17.99
N THR A 333 -5.00 -38.14 -17.87
CA THR A 333 -4.13 -37.83 -19.01
C THR A 333 -4.05 -39.01 -20.00
N ASN A 334 -4.00 -40.25 -19.50
CA ASN A 334 -4.05 -41.45 -20.36
C ASN A 334 -5.37 -41.55 -21.13
N TYR A 335 -6.50 -41.17 -20.51
CA TYR A 335 -7.78 -41.12 -21.19
C TYR A 335 -7.77 -40.13 -22.36
N VAL A 336 -7.17 -38.94 -22.17
CA VAL A 336 -7.01 -37.95 -23.25
C VAL A 336 -6.15 -38.50 -24.39
N ILE A 337 -5.00 -39.11 -24.07
CA ILE A 337 -4.12 -39.75 -25.06
C ILE A 337 -4.88 -40.82 -25.85
N GLN A 338 -5.68 -41.64 -25.17
CA GLN A 338 -6.49 -42.67 -25.82
C GLN A 338 -7.47 -42.06 -26.83
N LYS A 339 -8.21 -41.02 -26.42
CA LYS A 339 -9.18 -40.35 -27.30
C LYS A 339 -8.54 -39.74 -28.54
N ILE A 340 -7.39 -39.08 -28.38
CA ILE A 340 -6.63 -38.50 -29.51
C ILE A 340 -6.15 -39.58 -30.48
N ARG A 341 -5.78 -40.77 -29.99
CA ARG A 341 -5.31 -41.89 -30.84
C ARG A 341 -6.45 -42.60 -31.57
N GLU A 342 -7.59 -42.75 -30.92
CA GLU A 342 -8.75 -43.48 -31.46
C GLU A 342 -9.57 -42.65 -32.44
N LEU A 343 -9.59 -41.33 -32.27
CA LEU A 343 -10.42 -40.42 -33.04
C LEU A 343 -9.56 -39.53 -33.94
N ASP A 344 -9.74 -39.68 -35.26
CA ASP A 344 -9.20 -38.71 -36.21
C ASP A 344 -10.16 -37.51 -36.31
N ALA A 345 -9.87 -36.48 -35.52
CA ALA A 345 -10.63 -35.23 -35.55
C ALA A 345 -10.35 -34.48 -36.86
N GLY A 346 -11.19 -34.70 -37.87
CA GLY A 346 -11.12 -33.96 -39.13
C GLY A 346 -11.16 -32.44 -38.95
N GLN A 347 -10.67 -31.71 -39.96
CA GLN A 347 -10.54 -30.25 -39.98
C GLN A 347 -11.76 -29.44 -39.46
N PRO A 348 -13.03 -29.84 -39.71
CA PRO A 348 -14.18 -29.10 -39.19
C PRO A 348 -14.24 -29.03 -37.67
N ARG A 349 -13.92 -30.13 -36.96
CA ARG A 349 -13.94 -30.16 -35.48
C ARG A 349 -12.79 -29.36 -34.89
N LEU A 350 -11.64 -29.36 -35.54
CA LEU A 350 -10.51 -28.52 -35.14
C LEU A 350 -10.85 -27.03 -35.24
N ALA A 351 -11.51 -26.62 -36.33
CA ALA A 351 -11.97 -25.24 -36.49
C ALA A 351 -13.02 -24.84 -35.43
N GLU A 352 -13.93 -25.76 -35.10
CA GLU A 352 -14.92 -25.53 -34.05
C GLU A 352 -14.28 -25.41 -32.66
N ALA A 353 -13.35 -26.30 -32.30
CA ALA A 353 -12.59 -26.21 -31.06
C ALA A 353 -11.82 -24.89 -30.95
N GLN A 354 -11.17 -24.45 -32.04
CA GLN A 354 -10.48 -23.17 -32.09
C GLN A 354 -11.44 -22.00 -31.88
N ALA A 355 -12.65 -22.05 -32.45
CA ALA A 355 -13.66 -21.02 -32.24
C ALA A 355 -14.12 -20.97 -30.77
N MET A 356 -14.25 -22.11 -30.10
CA MET A 356 -14.57 -22.17 -28.66
C MET A 356 -13.44 -21.56 -27.82
N VAL A 357 -12.18 -21.90 -28.11
CA VAL A 357 -10.99 -21.32 -27.45
C VAL A 357 -10.98 -19.80 -27.60
N ASN A 358 -11.11 -19.28 -28.82
CA ASN A 358 -11.10 -17.85 -29.08
C ASN A 358 -12.25 -17.13 -28.36
N LYS A 359 -13.43 -17.76 -28.27
CA LYS A 359 -14.58 -17.22 -27.54
C LYS A 359 -14.27 -17.11 -26.04
N LEU A 360 -13.67 -18.15 -25.46
CA LEU A 360 -13.28 -18.17 -24.05
C LEU A 360 -12.16 -17.18 -23.74
N GLU A 361 -11.15 -17.07 -24.60
CA GLU A 361 -10.08 -16.07 -24.49
C GLU A 361 -10.65 -14.65 -24.43
N ASN A 362 -11.54 -14.31 -25.36
CA ASN A 362 -12.19 -13.01 -25.39
C ASN A 362 -13.01 -12.76 -24.12
N ALA A 363 -13.78 -13.76 -23.66
CA ALA A 363 -14.58 -13.64 -22.44
C ALA A 363 -13.71 -13.45 -21.18
N ILE A 364 -12.60 -14.19 -21.06
CA ILE A 364 -11.66 -14.04 -19.94
C ILE A 364 -10.98 -12.66 -19.97
N ASN A 365 -10.53 -12.22 -21.14
CA ASN A 365 -9.92 -10.89 -21.30
C ASN A 365 -10.90 -9.76 -20.98
N GLU A 366 -12.16 -9.86 -21.43
CA GLU A 366 -13.22 -8.90 -21.15
C GLU A 366 -13.49 -8.84 -19.64
N ILE A 367 -13.69 -9.98 -18.98
CA ILE A 367 -13.88 -10.03 -17.51
C ILE A 367 -12.67 -9.45 -16.78
N SER A 368 -11.44 -9.75 -17.23
CA SER A 368 -10.21 -9.20 -16.62
C SER A 368 -10.17 -7.67 -16.73
N GLU A 369 -10.56 -7.11 -17.87
CA GLU A 369 -10.60 -5.67 -18.09
C GLU A 369 -11.71 -4.98 -17.29
N GLU A 370 -12.92 -5.54 -17.29
CA GLU A 370 -14.04 -5.07 -16.45
C GLU A 370 -13.66 -5.09 -14.96
N LEU A 371 -13.06 -6.20 -14.51
CA LEU A 371 -12.60 -6.35 -13.13
C LEU A 371 -11.47 -5.38 -12.79
N PHE A 372 -10.56 -5.10 -13.72
CA PHE A 372 -9.48 -4.12 -13.52
C PHE A 372 -10.03 -2.71 -13.30
N VAL A 373 -11.00 -2.28 -14.11
CA VAL A 373 -11.65 -0.96 -13.97
C VAL A 373 -12.39 -0.87 -12.64
N LEU A 374 -13.18 -1.89 -12.31
CA LEU A 374 -13.93 -1.94 -11.05
C LEU A 374 -13.00 -1.97 -9.84
N ASP A 375 -11.95 -2.78 -9.86
CA ASP A 375 -10.98 -2.88 -8.77
C ASP A 375 -10.21 -1.57 -8.59
N LYS A 376 -9.89 -0.86 -9.66
CA LYS A 376 -9.30 0.49 -9.57
C LYS A 376 -10.23 1.48 -8.88
N ALA A 377 -11.53 1.43 -9.18
CA ALA A 377 -12.54 2.25 -8.49
C ALA A 377 -12.65 1.85 -7.00
N TYR A 378 -12.63 0.55 -6.72
CA TYR A 378 -12.67 0.02 -5.35
C TYR A 378 -11.44 0.41 -4.54
N ILE A 379 -10.23 0.28 -5.08
CA ILE A 379 -9.00 0.72 -4.42
C ILE A 379 -9.07 2.22 -4.15
N LYS A 380 -9.57 3.03 -5.09
CA LYS A 380 -9.76 4.46 -4.86
C LYS A 380 -10.73 4.73 -3.70
N TYR A 381 -11.85 4.01 -3.65
CA TYR A 381 -12.82 4.09 -2.55
C TYR A 381 -12.20 3.68 -1.20
N LYS A 382 -11.54 2.53 -1.14
CA LYS A 382 -10.90 1.98 0.07
C LYS A 382 -9.77 2.88 0.55
N SER A 383 -8.92 3.34 -0.37
CA SER A 383 -7.75 4.18 -0.06
C SER A 383 -8.08 5.66 0.15
N GLN A 384 -9.31 6.11 -0.10
CA GLN A 384 -9.71 7.50 0.06
C GLN A 384 -9.40 8.03 1.46
N ASN A 385 -9.58 7.18 2.48
CA ASN A 385 -9.35 7.54 3.88
C ASN A 385 -8.01 7.04 4.44
N TYR A 386 -7.21 6.31 3.65
CA TYR A 386 -5.92 5.78 4.11
C TYR A 386 -4.95 6.90 4.49
N ILE A 387 -4.98 8.02 3.77
CA ILE A 387 -4.14 9.18 4.07
C ILE A 387 -5.02 10.42 4.13
N THR A 388 -5.13 11.00 5.32
CA THR A 388 -5.80 12.28 5.52
C THR A 388 -4.76 13.39 5.65
N PHE A 389 -4.95 14.46 4.90
CA PHE A 389 -4.13 15.67 4.99
C PHE A 389 -4.95 16.78 5.65
N SER A 390 -4.45 17.33 6.75
CA SER A 390 -5.02 18.52 7.37
C SER A 390 -4.06 19.68 7.18
N TYR A 391 -4.48 20.69 6.42
CA TYR A 391 -3.66 21.87 6.15
C TYR A 391 -3.85 22.88 7.28
N GLY A 392 -2.74 23.32 7.87
CA GLY A 392 -2.74 24.31 8.93
C GLY A 392 -3.24 25.67 8.43
N ALA A 393 -4.49 26.01 8.74
CA ALA A 393 -5.01 27.35 8.56
C ALA A 393 -4.43 28.26 9.66
N VAL A 394 -3.29 28.90 9.39
CA VAL A 394 -2.73 29.88 10.33
C VAL A 394 -3.67 31.07 10.39
N SER A 395 -4.37 31.23 11.51
CA SER A 395 -5.30 32.36 11.74
C SER A 395 -4.56 33.70 11.63
N PHE A 396 -5.27 34.76 11.23
CA PHE A 396 -4.68 36.10 11.05
C PHE A 396 -3.86 36.57 12.27
N LEU A 397 -4.35 36.30 13.48
CA LEU A 397 -3.67 36.64 14.74
C LEU A 397 -2.40 35.81 14.98
N GLN A 398 -2.37 34.55 14.55
CA GLN A 398 -1.18 33.71 14.61
C GLN A 398 -0.14 34.14 13.56
N ARG A 399 -0.57 34.56 12.35
CA ARG A 399 0.32 35.10 11.31
C ARG A 399 1.02 36.38 11.74
N LEU A 400 0.31 37.25 12.46
CA LEU A 400 0.89 38.45 13.04
C LEU A 400 1.86 38.13 14.19
N SER A 401 1.81 36.94 14.77
CA SER A 401 2.65 36.53 15.91
C SER A 401 2.63 37.56 17.06
N LEU A 402 1.42 38.01 17.45
CA LEU A 402 1.20 39.16 18.34
C LEU A 402 2.12 39.25 19.58
N LYS A 403 2.44 38.11 20.19
CA LYS A 403 3.38 38.05 21.32
C LYS A 403 4.81 38.44 20.93
N LYS A 404 5.31 37.93 19.80
CA LYS A 404 6.65 38.26 19.27
C LYS A 404 6.72 39.70 18.77
N THR A 405 5.72 40.17 18.01
CA THR A 405 5.68 41.57 17.55
C THR A 405 5.65 42.56 18.70
N LEU A 406 4.93 42.25 19.78
CA LEU A 406 4.84 43.10 20.95
C LEU A 406 6.16 43.11 21.73
N MET A 407 6.84 41.97 21.88
CA MET A 407 8.16 41.92 22.51
C MET A 407 9.22 42.66 21.70
N GLU A 408 9.24 42.47 20.37
CA GLU A 408 10.18 43.15 19.47
C GLU A 408 9.95 44.67 19.45
N SER A 409 8.70 45.13 19.41
CA SER A 409 8.38 46.57 19.45
C SER A 409 8.77 47.21 20.78
N VAL A 410 8.54 46.53 21.91
CA VAL A 410 8.97 46.99 23.25
C VAL A 410 10.51 47.02 23.35
N ALA A 411 11.20 46.00 22.85
CA ALA A 411 12.66 45.95 22.85
C ALA A 411 13.30 47.10 22.05
N VAL A 412 12.75 47.40 20.86
CA VAL A 412 13.20 48.53 20.03
C VAL A 412 12.93 49.87 20.70
N MET A 413 11.78 50.03 21.37
CA MET A 413 11.45 51.23 22.14
C MET A 413 12.41 51.45 23.32
N LEU A 414 12.75 50.39 24.07
CA LEU A 414 13.70 50.47 25.19
C LEU A 414 15.14 50.75 24.71
N GLY A 415 15.57 50.10 23.63
CA GLY A 415 16.88 50.34 23.00
C GLY A 415 17.01 51.77 22.45
N GLY A 416 15.97 52.28 21.79
CA GLY A 416 15.89 53.65 21.31
C GLY A 416 15.95 54.69 22.44
N ALA A 417 15.25 54.43 23.56
CA ALA A 417 15.30 55.29 24.75
C ALA A 417 16.70 55.34 25.37
N TRP A 418 17.40 54.21 25.43
CA TRP A 418 18.77 54.13 25.94
C TRP A 418 19.77 54.89 25.05
N LEU A 419 19.66 54.77 23.72
CA LEU A 419 20.50 55.51 22.76
C LEU A 419 20.26 57.02 22.84
N LEU A 420 19.02 57.46 23.03
CA LEU A 420 18.68 58.88 23.23
C LEU A 420 19.25 59.42 24.55
N GLN A 421 19.25 58.62 25.62
CA GLN A 421 19.91 58.97 26.88
C GLN A 421 21.44 59.06 26.72
N GLN A 422 22.07 58.12 26.01
CA GLN A 422 23.50 58.20 25.70
C GLN A 422 23.85 59.44 24.87
N ARG A 423 23.04 59.80 23.86
CA ARG A 423 23.22 61.03 23.07
C ARG A 423 23.06 62.30 23.92
N LYS A 424 22.08 62.34 24.83
CA LYS A 424 21.94 63.45 25.79
C LYS A 424 23.17 63.56 26.71
N ARG A 425 23.70 62.44 27.21
CA ARG A 425 24.93 62.42 28.03
C ARG A 425 26.15 62.89 27.24
N ARG A 426 26.31 62.48 25.97
CA ARG A 426 27.39 62.97 25.08
C ARG A 426 27.28 64.46 24.74
N LYS A 427 26.06 65.00 24.58
CA LYS A 427 25.85 66.45 24.35
C LYS A 427 26.05 67.29 25.62
N ALA A 428 25.73 66.76 26.80
CA ALA A 428 26.02 67.40 28.07
C ALA A 428 27.53 67.45 28.39
N GLY A 429 28.31 66.47 27.94
CA GLY A 429 29.78 66.47 28.07
C GLY A 429 30.52 67.41 27.13
N LYS A 430 29.87 67.94 26.08
CA LYS A 430 30.45 68.95 25.15
C LYS A 430 30.11 70.40 25.54
N ARG A 431 29.32 70.61 26.59
CA ARG A 431 29.11 71.90 27.25
C ARG A 431 29.76 71.85 28.63
N LYS A 432 31.08 71.78 28.66
CA LYS A 432 31.91 72.14 29.80
C LYS A 432 33.03 73.01 29.29
#